data_AF-A0A3M8SPA1-F1
#
_entry.id   AF-A0A3M8SPA1-F1
#
_cell.length_a   1.000
_cell.length_b   1.000
_cell.length_c   1.000
_cell.angle_alpha   90.00
_cell.angle_beta   90.00
_cell.angle_gamma   90.00
#
_symmetry.space_group_name_H-M   'P 1'
#
loop_
_entity.id
_entity.type
_entity.pdbx_description
1 polymer ?
#
loop_
_entity_poly.entity_id
_entity_poly.type
_entity_poly.pdbx_seq_one_letter_code
_entity_poly.pdbx_strand_id
1 'polypeptide(L)'
;MAAVIAVIGAVPVAPALAQDLRPESLTLHGGTYSPRCAEASAPRVEIAASGLVVSQGPRRLHTPVRMDSYTSFGSAPTSPIPEGYVVEFIGDDFSLYVFQDGRGMYVPLDGYVPQAEAVVGKAGMAARFGRCAQPRGR
;
A
#
# COMPACT_ATOMS: atom_id res chain seq x y z
N MET A 1 -3.51 -66.04 -7.24
CA MET A 1 -2.83 -64.92 -6.57
C MET A 1 -2.97 -63.70 -7.46
N ALA A 2 -3.83 -62.75 -7.10
CA ALA A 2 -4.09 -61.55 -7.89
C ALA A 2 -3.31 -60.38 -7.28
N ALA A 3 -2.41 -59.78 -8.08
CA ALA A 3 -1.63 -58.62 -7.69
C ALA A 3 -2.44 -57.34 -7.97
N VAL A 4 -2.81 -56.64 -6.91
CA VAL A 4 -3.46 -55.32 -6.98
C VAL A 4 -2.36 -54.26 -7.03
N ILE A 5 -2.24 -53.57 -8.16
CA ILE A 5 -1.34 -52.43 -8.35
C ILE A 5 -2.06 -51.18 -7.87
N ALA A 6 -1.64 -50.63 -6.73
CA ALA A 6 -2.13 -49.36 -6.21
C ALA A 6 -1.38 -48.20 -6.88
N VAL A 7 -2.08 -47.44 -7.73
CA VAL A 7 -1.57 -46.20 -8.33
C VAL A 7 -1.77 -45.07 -7.33
N ILE A 8 -0.68 -44.62 -6.70
CA ILE A 8 -0.67 -43.44 -5.82
C ILE A 8 -0.63 -42.21 -6.73
N GLY A 9 -1.78 -41.54 -6.87
CA GLY A 9 -1.89 -40.28 -7.59
C GLY A 9 -1.27 -39.14 -6.79
N ALA A 10 -0.22 -38.52 -7.32
CA ALA A 10 0.34 -37.29 -6.79
C ALA A 10 -0.62 -36.13 -7.07
N VAL A 11 -1.18 -35.54 -6.01
CA VAL A 11 -1.98 -34.31 -6.12
C VAL A 11 -1.01 -33.14 -6.27
N PRO A 12 -1.05 -32.36 -7.37
CA PRO A 12 -0.22 -31.17 -7.48
C PRO A 12 -0.70 -30.13 -6.47
N VAL A 13 0.11 -29.85 -5.45
CA VAL A 13 -0.09 -28.71 -4.57
C VAL A 13 0.33 -27.48 -5.38
N ALA A 14 -0.65 -26.75 -5.91
CA ALA A 14 -0.37 -25.49 -6.59
C ALA A 14 0.32 -24.55 -5.58
N PRO A 15 1.46 -23.93 -5.92
CA PRO A 15 2.05 -22.94 -5.05
C PRO A 15 1.04 -21.80 -4.91
N ALA A 16 0.62 -21.52 -3.68
CA ALA A 16 0.03 -20.23 -3.36
C ALA A 16 1.08 -19.18 -3.74
N LEU A 17 0.87 -18.51 -4.87
CA LEU A 17 1.72 -17.41 -5.29
C LEU A 17 1.62 -16.36 -4.19
N ALA A 18 2.67 -16.25 -3.38
CA ALA A 18 2.89 -15.07 -2.56
C ALA A 18 2.77 -13.89 -3.53
N GLN A 19 1.80 -13.00 -3.30
CA GLN A 19 1.62 -11.86 -4.20
C GLN A 19 2.81 -10.95 -3.97
N ASP A 20 3.83 -11.01 -4.83
CA ASP A 20 4.98 -10.13 -4.69
C ASP A 20 4.60 -8.68 -5.02
N LEU A 21 5.40 -7.73 -4.54
CA LEU A 21 5.29 -6.33 -4.92
C LEU A 21 5.46 -6.18 -6.43
N ARG A 22 4.38 -5.79 -7.11
CA ARG A 22 4.37 -5.65 -8.57
C ARG A 22 5.03 -4.34 -9.02
N PRO A 23 5.99 -4.36 -9.96
CA PRO A 23 6.58 -3.15 -10.53
C PRO A 23 5.56 -2.21 -11.18
N GLU A 24 4.54 -2.75 -11.83
CA GLU A 24 3.43 -2.01 -12.43
C GLU A 24 2.67 -1.19 -11.38
N SER A 25 2.41 -1.76 -10.20
CA SER A 25 1.71 -1.07 -9.12
C SER A 25 2.53 0.12 -8.61
N LEU A 26 3.85 -0.03 -8.48
CA LEU A 26 4.74 1.08 -8.15
C LEU A 26 4.78 2.16 -9.24
N THR A 27 4.70 1.76 -10.51
CA THR A 27 4.66 2.71 -11.63
C THR A 27 3.37 3.54 -11.62
N LEU A 28 2.23 2.89 -11.39
CA LEU A 28 0.92 3.53 -11.41
C LEU A 28 0.62 4.33 -10.12
N HIS A 29 1.00 3.79 -8.96
CA HIS A 29 0.55 4.26 -7.65
C HIS A 29 1.69 4.61 -6.69
N GLY A 30 2.94 4.35 -7.07
CA GLY A 30 4.09 4.80 -6.30
C GLY A 30 4.35 6.31 -6.42
N GLY A 31 5.30 6.77 -5.61
CA GLY A 31 5.77 8.15 -5.57
C GLY A 31 5.48 8.85 -4.25
N THR A 32 5.55 10.18 -4.28
CA THR A 32 5.37 11.04 -3.09
C THR A 32 3.96 11.61 -3.06
N TYR A 33 3.36 11.60 -1.87
CA TYR A 33 2.07 12.18 -1.56
C TYR A 33 2.23 13.21 -0.44
N SER A 34 1.55 14.35 -0.55
CA SER A 34 1.60 15.41 0.47
C SER A 34 0.34 16.27 0.40
N PRO A 35 -0.13 16.83 1.53
CA PRO A 35 -1.17 17.84 1.51
C PRO A 35 -0.73 19.14 0.84
N ARG A 36 0.59 19.41 0.76
CA ARG A 36 1.15 20.63 0.16
C ARG A 36 2.46 20.31 -0.57
N CYS A 37 2.34 19.75 -1.77
CA CYS A 37 3.49 19.27 -2.56
C CYS A 37 4.58 20.33 -2.86
N ALA A 38 4.22 21.61 -2.87
CA ALA A 38 5.18 22.70 -3.08
C ALA A 38 5.98 23.08 -1.81
N GLU A 39 5.56 22.61 -0.63
CA GLU A 39 6.20 22.96 0.65
C GLU A 39 7.16 21.85 1.09
N ALA A 40 8.44 22.19 1.24
CA ALA A 40 9.46 21.23 1.69
C ALA A 40 9.24 20.74 3.13
N SER A 41 8.63 21.57 3.97
CA SER A 41 8.32 21.28 5.38
C SER A 41 7.00 20.54 5.59
N ALA A 42 6.19 20.35 4.53
CA ALA A 42 4.93 19.65 4.65
C ALA A 42 5.15 18.16 4.93
N PRO A 43 4.24 17.50 5.67
CA PRO A 43 4.22 16.05 5.80
C PRO A 43 4.26 15.37 4.43
N ARG A 44 4.95 14.23 4.36
CA ARG A 44 5.06 13.43 3.14
C ARG A 44 4.83 11.96 3.43
N VAL A 45 4.14 11.32 2.49
CA VAL A 45 4.06 9.88 2.36
C VAL A 45 4.83 9.48 1.11
N GLU A 46 5.63 8.42 1.18
CA GLU A 46 6.35 7.88 0.03
C GLU A 46 6.05 6.38 -0.11
N ILE A 47 5.74 5.97 -1.33
CA ILE A 47 5.55 4.58 -1.72
C ILE A 47 6.61 4.29 -2.79
N ALA A 48 7.61 3.48 -2.43
CA ALA A 48 8.73 3.14 -3.30
C ALA A 48 9.11 1.67 -3.14
N ALA A 49 9.87 1.11 -4.09
CA ALA A 49 10.35 -0.27 -4.02
C ALA A 49 11.16 -0.57 -2.75
N SER A 50 11.82 0.44 -2.18
CA SER A 50 12.61 0.30 -0.95
C SER A 50 11.76 0.29 0.32
N GLY A 51 10.53 0.81 0.28
CA GLY A 51 9.69 0.89 1.47
C GLY A 51 8.55 1.90 1.40
N LEU A 52 7.75 1.86 2.47
CA LEU A 52 6.70 2.81 2.77
C LEU A 52 7.22 3.80 3.81
N VAL A 53 7.00 5.08 3.59
CA VAL A 53 7.53 6.15 4.46
C VAL A 53 6.44 7.14 4.80
N VAL A 54 6.38 7.54 6.06
CA VAL A 54 5.67 8.76 6.49
C VAL A 54 6.70 9.66 7.17
N SER A 55 6.76 10.94 6.79
CA SER A 55 7.78 11.86 7.33
C SER A 55 7.25 13.28 7.51
N GLN A 56 7.80 13.97 8.51
CA GLN A 56 7.64 15.42 8.71
C GLN A 56 8.88 15.96 9.43
N GLY A 57 9.66 16.80 8.75
CA GLY A 57 10.93 17.30 9.28
C GLY A 57 11.87 16.15 9.67
N PRO A 58 12.42 16.12 10.90
CA PRO A 58 13.32 15.04 11.34
C PRO A 58 12.59 13.75 11.73
N ARG A 59 11.25 13.77 11.84
CA ARG A 59 10.46 12.60 12.23
C ARG A 59 10.14 11.75 11.01
N ARG A 60 10.32 10.44 11.14
CA ARG A 60 10.07 9.48 10.07
C ARG A 60 9.61 8.15 10.63
N LEU A 61 8.60 7.57 9.98
CA LEU A 61 8.20 6.18 10.08
C LEU A 61 8.56 5.51 8.75
N HIS A 62 9.13 4.31 8.82
CA HIS A 62 9.55 3.56 7.64
C HIS A 62 9.35 2.07 7.87
N THR A 63 8.87 1.37 6.85
CA THR A 63 8.83 -0.09 6.83
C THR A 63 9.15 -0.60 5.42
N PRO A 64 9.86 -1.73 5.27
CA PRO A 64 10.01 -2.38 3.96
C PRO A 64 8.64 -2.72 3.38
N VAL A 65 8.45 -2.47 2.08
CA VAL A 65 7.24 -2.91 1.36
C VAL A 65 7.47 -4.33 0.84
N ARG A 66 6.49 -5.20 1.03
CA ARG A 66 6.57 -6.62 0.65
C ARG A 66 5.73 -6.94 -0.56
N MET A 67 4.53 -6.38 -0.60
CA MET A 67 3.53 -6.74 -1.59
C MET A 67 2.51 -5.61 -1.80
N ASP A 68 1.69 -5.78 -2.82
CA ASP A 68 0.53 -4.92 -3.07
C ASP A 68 -0.72 -5.75 -3.38
N SER A 69 -1.88 -5.25 -2.96
CA SER A 69 -3.16 -5.96 -3.07
C SER A 69 -4.28 -5.04 -3.57
N TYR A 70 -5.07 -5.52 -4.53
CA TYR A 70 -6.27 -4.84 -5.03
C TYR A 70 -7.56 -5.37 -4.38
N THR A 71 -7.45 -6.36 -3.48
CA THR A 71 -8.60 -7.10 -2.92
C THR A 71 -8.59 -7.14 -1.40
N SER A 72 -7.85 -6.24 -0.77
CA SER A 72 -7.71 -6.19 0.69
C SER A 72 -9.02 -5.91 1.42
N PHE A 73 -9.89 -5.15 0.76
CA PHE A 73 -11.28 -5.03 1.15
C PHE A 73 -12.11 -6.00 0.30
N GLY A 74 -13.01 -6.75 0.92
CA GLY A 74 -13.99 -7.60 0.21
C GLY A 74 -13.62 -9.08 0.04
N SER A 75 -12.58 -9.60 0.71
CA SER A 75 -12.34 -11.06 0.74
C SER A 75 -13.48 -11.82 1.46
N ALA A 76 -14.21 -11.12 2.35
CA ALA A 76 -15.44 -11.60 2.95
C ALA A 76 -16.65 -11.06 2.15
N PRO A 77 -17.65 -11.90 1.80
CA PRO A 77 -18.79 -11.52 0.95
C PRO A 77 -19.61 -10.31 1.42
N THR A 78 -19.48 -9.92 2.70
CA THR A 78 -20.28 -8.89 3.36
C THR A 78 -19.49 -7.62 3.71
N SER A 79 -18.19 -7.58 3.44
CA SER A 79 -17.37 -6.42 3.79
C SER A 79 -17.42 -5.39 2.66
N PRO A 80 -17.97 -4.18 2.87
CA PRO A 80 -18.01 -3.15 1.85
C PRO A 80 -16.58 -2.70 1.51
N ILE A 81 -16.28 -2.60 0.22
CA ILE A 81 -15.05 -1.95 -0.25
C ILE A 81 -15.23 -0.45 -0.08
N PRO A 82 -14.33 0.26 0.63
CA PRO A 82 -14.37 1.71 0.75
C PRO A 82 -14.44 2.38 -0.64
N GLU A 83 -15.30 3.39 -0.77
CA GLU A 83 -15.43 4.13 -2.02
C GLU A 83 -14.09 4.73 -2.44
N GLY A 84 -13.73 4.55 -3.71
CA GLY A 84 -12.48 5.06 -4.27
C GLY A 84 -11.23 4.29 -3.87
N TYR A 85 -11.32 3.17 -3.15
CA TYR A 85 -10.17 2.30 -2.91
C TYR A 85 -9.55 1.81 -4.24
N VAL A 86 -8.22 1.86 -4.34
CA VAL A 86 -7.48 1.42 -5.52
C VAL A 86 -6.56 0.26 -5.19
N VAL A 87 -5.62 0.45 -4.27
CA VAL A 87 -4.60 -0.53 -3.95
C VAL A 87 -4.09 -0.34 -2.53
N GLU A 88 -3.72 -1.42 -1.87
CA GLU A 88 -2.96 -1.43 -0.64
C GLU A 88 -1.53 -1.83 -0.94
N PHE A 89 -0.55 -1.11 -0.39
CA PHE A 89 0.83 -1.55 -0.29
C PHE A 89 1.08 -2.04 1.14
N ILE A 90 1.49 -3.29 1.28
CA ILE A 90 1.63 -3.97 2.56
C ILE A 90 3.12 -4.01 2.91
N GLY A 91 3.47 -3.41 4.04
CA GLY A 91 4.79 -3.49 4.64
C GLY A 91 4.82 -4.37 5.89
N ASP A 92 6.00 -4.49 6.49
CA ASP A 92 6.19 -5.35 7.68
C ASP A 92 5.46 -4.80 8.91
N ASP A 93 5.50 -3.48 9.10
CA ASP A 93 4.96 -2.82 10.30
C ASP A 93 3.62 -2.12 10.02
N PHE A 94 3.39 -1.71 8.77
CA PHE A 94 2.18 -1.00 8.36
C PHE A 94 1.92 -1.07 6.86
N SER A 95 0.66 -0.84 6.49
CA SER A 95 0.22 -0.71 5.11
C SER A 95 -0.08 0.74 4.75
N LEU A 96 0.02 1.08 3.47
CA LEU A 96 -0.51 2.32 2.91
C LEU A 96 -1.59 2.00 1.89
N TYR A 97 -2.73 2.67 2.00
CA TYR A 97 -3.86 2.51 1.10
C TYR A 97 -3.93 3.69 0.17
N VAL A 98 -4.01 3.42 -1.13
CA VAL A 98 -4.18 4.44 -2.15
C VAL A 98 -5.63 4.47 -2.58
N PHE A 99 -6.19 5.68 -2.57
CA PHE A 99 -7.54 5.98 -2.98
C PHE A 99 -7.54 6.95 -4.16
N GLN A 100 -8.66 7.00 -4.89
CA GLN A 100 -8.92 7.95 -5.96
C GLN A 100 -10.25 8.66 -5.75
N ASP A 101 -10.24 9.98 -5.91
CA ASP A 101 -11.44 10.82 -5.94
C ASP A 101 -11.38 11.78 -7.14
N GLY A 102 -12.35 12.70 -7.25
CA GLY A 102 -12.38 13.73 -8.30
C GLY A 102 -11.18 14.70 -8.29
N ARG A 103 -10.36 14.70 -7.24
CA ARG A 103 -9.11 15.48 -7.12
C ARG A 103 -7.86 14.61 -7.38
N GLY A 104 -8.04 13.36 -7.81
CA GLY A 104 -6.96 12.42 -8.15
C GLY A 104 -6.58 11.47 -7.01
N MET A 105 -5.40 10.86 -7.14
CA MET A 105 -4.93 9.86 -6.17
C MET A 105 -4.51 10.50 -4.84
N TYR A 106 -4.81 9.82 -3.74
CA TYR A 106 -4.43 10.23 -2.40
C TYR A 106 -4.21 9.05 -1.46
N VAL A 107 -3.55 9.31 -0.34
CA VAL A 107 -3.34 8.35 0.75
C VAL A 107 -3.93 8.93 2.05
N PRO A 108 -5.01 8.35 2.60
CA PRO A 108 -5.46 8.69 3.94
C PRO A 108 -4.53 8.05 4.99
N LEU A 109 -4.28 8.76 6.10
CA LEU A 109 -3.56 8.20 7.25
C LEU A 109 -4.51 7.87 8.40
N ASP A 110 -5.50 8.72 8.65
CA ASP A 110 -6.52 8.49 9.68
C ASP A 110 -7.30 7.19 9.42
N GLY A 111 -7.47 6.38 10.46
CA GLY A 111 -8.10 5.05 10.39
C GLY A 111 -7.26 3.93 9.76
N TYR A 112 -6.14 4.25 9.10
CA TYR A 112 -5.33 3.25 8.38
C TYR A 112 -3.90 3.08 8.93
N VAL A 113 -3.27 4.16 9.42
CA VAL A 113 -1.87 4.13 9.90
C VAL A 113 -1.75 4.87 11.23
N PRO A 114 -2.29 4.34 12.34
CA PRO A 114 -2.39 5.06 13.61
C PRO A 114 -1.02 5.53 14.14
N GLN A 115 0.04 4.74 13.98
CA GLN A 115 1.41 5.13 14.37
C GLN A 115 1.96 6.38 13.65
N ALA A 116 1.36 6.80 12.53
CA ALA A 116 1.78 8.01 11.83
C ALA A 116 1.48 9.30 12.63
N GLU A 117 0.59 9.27 13.63
CA GLU A 117 0.24 10.46 14.41
C GLU A 117 1.46 11.03 15.15
N ALA A 118 2.38 10.19 15.63
CA ALA A 118 3.61 10.63 16.26
C ALA A 118 4.52 11.43 15.30
N VAL A 119 4.39 11.19 13.99
CA VAL A 119 5.16 11.86 12.94
C VAL A 119 4.46 13.13 12.49
N VAL A 120 3.18 13.05 12.10
CA VAL A 120 2.48 14.14 11.40
C VAL A 120 1.51 14.94 12.28
N GLY A 121 1.28 14.48 13.51
CA GLY A 121 0.30 15.04 14.45
C GLY A 121 -1.15 14.85 14.00
N LYS A 122 -2.10 15.14 14.89
CA LYS A 122 -3.54 14.98 14.63
C LYS A 122 -4.03 15.74 13.38
N ALA A 123 -3.53 16.97 13.17
CA ALA A 123 -3.89 17.75 11.99
C ALA A 123 -3.34 17.12 10.69
N GLY A 124 -2.15 16.51 10.75
CA GLY A 124 -1.59 15.76 9.64
C GLY A 124 -2.37 14.48 9.37
N MET A 125 -2.79 13.76 10.40
CA MET A 125 -3.62 12.54 10.26
C MET A 125 -4.91 12.80 9.47
N ALA A 126 -5.58 13.93 9.76
CA ALA A 126 -6.81 14.35 9.09
C ALA A 126 -6.60 14.96 7.69
N ALA A 127 -5.34 15.16 7.26
CA ALA A 127 -5.04 15.80 5.98
C ALA A 127 -5.16 14.80 4.82
N ARG A 128 -5.53 15.32 3.64
CA ARG A 128 -5.51 14.55 2.39
C ARG A 128 -4.11 14.60 1.76
N PHE A 129 -3.36 13.50 1.79
CA PHE A 129 -2.07 13.41 1.11
C PHE A 129 -2.28 13.11 -0.36
N GLY A 130 -2.38 14.16 -1.20
CA GLY A 130 -2.54 14.01 -2.64
C GLY A 130 -1.23 13.67 -3.34
N ARG A 131 -1.30 12.92 -4.45
CA ARG A 131 -0.11 12.59 -5.25
C ARG A 131 0.57 13.86 -5.74
N CYS A 132 1.86 14.00 -5.48
CA CYS A 132 2.66 15.09 -6.01
C CYS A 132 3.09 14.79 -7.45
N ALA A 133 3.28 15.84 -8.24
CA ALA A 133 3.89 15.69 -9.54
C ALA A 133 5.29 15.10 -9.37
N GLN A 134 5.61 14.02 -10.09
CA GLN A 134 6.98 13.55 -10.17
C GLN A 134 7.82 14.63 -10.87
N PRO A 135 9.01 14.98 -10.36
CA PRO A 135 9.94 15.77 -11.15
C PRO A 135 10.21 14.99 -12.44
N ARG A 136 9.88 15.57 -13.60
CA ARG A 136 10.31 14.98 -14.87
C ARG A 136 11.83 14.98 -14.84
N GLY A 137 12.43 13.78 -14.87
CA GLY A 137 13.88 13.60 -14.86
C GLY A 137 14.54 14.52 -15.89
N ARG A 138 15.61 15.19 -15.48
CA ARG A 138 16.60 15.77 -16.38
C ARG A 138 17.49 14.67 -16.92
#